data_AF-T0CIZ0-F1
#
_entry.id   AF-T0CIZ0-F1
#
_cell.length_a   1.000
_cell.length_b   1.000
_cell.length_c   1.000
_cell.angle_alpha   90.00
_cell.angle_beta   90.00
_cell.angle_gamma   90.00
#
_symmetry.space_group_name_H-M   'P 1'
#
loop_
_entity.id
_entity.type
_entity.pdbx_description
1 polymer ?
#
loop_
_entity_poly.entity_id
_entity_poly.type
_entity_poly.pdbx_seq_one_letter_code
_entity_poly.pdbx_strand_id
1 'polypeptide(L)'
;MLSVTAALADFTGAEPILGSFLVGMLVSALPFAFKEKLRDYSHGIGYGFFIPLFFISVGLDFDFRSLAAGPTLVWIPIFICVAFAVKLIPSLQLVRQFGWRQALSGGCLLSARLSLIAAAAQIGVQIGALSSSLADCVILVAVITSLVSPITFVTLSTRAKGSLQS
;
A
#
# COMPACT_ATOMS: atom_id res chain seq x y z
N MET A 1 7.03 -20.20 -24.92
CA MET A 1 6.99 -19.81 -23.49
C MET A 1 7.06 -18.30 -23.30
N LEU A 2 7.96 -17.54 -23.97
CA LEU A 2 7.92 -16.06 -23.93
C LEU A 2 6.61 -15.45 -24.48
N SER A 3 6.04 -16.03 -25.54
CA SER A 3 4.85 -15.49 -26.22
C SER A 3 3.56 -15.63 -25.40
N VAL A 4 3.49 -16.61 -24.50
CA VAL A 4 2.31 -16.81 -23.62
C VAL A 4 2.33 -15.81 -22.47
N THR A 5 3.51 -15.49 -21.94
CA THR A 5 3.69 -14.45 -20.92
C THR A 5 3.42 -13.05 -21.49
N ALA A 6 3.82 -12.80 -22.74
CA ALA A 6 3.49 -11.55 -23.45
C ALA A 6 1.98 -11.44 -23.75
N ALA A 7 1.32 -12.53 -24.16
CA ALA A 7 -0.13 -12.53 -24.42
C ALA A 7 -0.98 -12.36 -23.14
N LEU A 8 -0.54 -12.92 -22.00
CA LEU A 8 -1.19 -12.69 -20.69
C LEU A 8 -0.98 -11.26 -20.17
N ALA A 9 0.12 -10.60 -20.55
CA ALA A 9 0.38 -9.20 -20.24
C ALA A 9 -0.54 -8.23 -21.02
N ASP A 10 -0.88 -8.57 -22.28
CA ASP A 10 -1.83 -7.78 -23.08
C ASP A 10 -3.31 -8.05 -22.75
N PHE A 11 -3.66 -9.24 -22.22
CA PHE A 11 -5.09 -9.63 -22.10
C PHE A 11 -5.83 -9.14 -20.86
N THR A 12 -5.19 -8.46 -19.90
CA THR A 12 -5.87 -8.11 -18.63
C THR A 12 -5.76 -6.66 -18.19
N GLY A 13 -4.73 -5.90 -18.60
CA GLY A 13 -4.43 -4.62 -17.95
C GLY A 13 -4.26 -4.74 -16.42
N ALA A 14 -4.09 -5.97 -15.91
CA ALA A 14 -3.99 -6.25 -14.49
C ALA A 14 -2.56 -5.93 -14.03
N GLU A 15 -2.47 -5.24 -12.91
CA GLU A 15 -1.22 -4.86 -12.30
C GLU A 15 -0.31 -6.09 -12.13
N PRO A 16 0.99 -6.06 -12.50
CA PRO A 16 1.90 -7.22 -12.43
C PRO A 16 1.93 -7.92 -11.06
N ILE A 17 1.59 -7.20 -10.00
CA ILE A 17 1.44 -7.68 -8.62
C ILE A 17 0.31 -8.70 -8.50
N LEU A 18 -0.81 -8.53 -9.22
CA LEU A 18 -1.91 -9.51 -9.23
C LEU A 18 -1.49 -10.78 -9.97
N GLY A 19 -0.75 -10.66 -11.07
CA GLY A 19 -0.20 -11.82 -11.79
C GLY A 19 0.71 -12.68 -10.93
N SER A 20 1.64 -12.06 -10.19
CA SER A 20 2.52 -12.78 -9.27
C SER A 20 1.76 -13.40 -8.08
N PHE A 21 0.71 -12.72 -7.58
CA PHE A 21 -0.19 -13.27 -6.57
C PHE A 21 -0.94 -14.53 -7.06
N LEU A 22 -1.49 -14.50 -8.28
CA LEU A 22 -2.18 -15.65 -8.89
C LEU A 22 -1.23 -16.84 -9.06
N VAL A 23 0.00 -16.60 -9.53
CA VAL A 23 1.04 -17.65 -9.64
C VAL A 23 1.34 -18.25 -8.26
N GLY A 24 1.47 -17.42 -7.22
CA GLY A 24 1.65 -17.89 -5.84
C GLY A 24 0.50 -18.77 -5.35
N MET A 25 -0.75 -18.42 -5.68
CA MET A 25 -1.91 -19.25 -5.35
C MET A 25 -1.92 -20.60 -6.07
N LEU A 26 -1.60 -20.62 -7.38
CA LEU A 26 -1.51 -21.85 -8.16
C LEU A 26 -0.41 -22.78 -7.65
N VAL A 27 0.78 -22.24 -7.39
CA VAL A 27 1.88 -22.99 -6.75
C VAL A 27 1.47 -23.49 -5.37
N SER A 28 0.58 -22.76 -4.68
CA SER A 28 0.06 -23.21 -3.39
C SER A 28 -0.89 -24.40 -3.48
N ALA A 29 -1.70 -24.48 -4.54
CA ALA A 29 -2.70 -25.53 -4.73
C ALA A 29 -2.10 -26.87 -5.22
N LEU A 30 -0.92 -26.84 -5.84
CA LEU A 30 -0.27 -28.03 -6.39
C LEU A 30 0.62 -28.75 -5.36
N PRO A 31 0.67 -30.10 -5.36
CA PRO A 31 1.58 -30.87 -4.52
C PRO A 31 3.01 -30.71 -5.02
N PHE A 32 3.69 -29.65 -4.56
CA PHE A 32 5.04 -29.29 -4.98
C PHE A 32 6.06 -29.60 -3.87
N ALA A 33 6.99 -30.51 -4.14
CA ALA A 33 7.95 -31.00 -3.14
C ALA A 33 8.90 -29.92 -2.58
N PHE A 34 9.14 -28.84 -3.32
CA PHE A 34 10.07 -27.76 -2.95
C PHE A 34 9.37 -26.46 -2.53
N LYS A 35 8.09 -26.52 -2.15
CA LYS A 35 7.27 -25.34 -1.86
C LYS A 35 7.85 -24.44 -0.77
N GLU A 36 8.37 -25.03 0.32
CA GLU A 36 8.95 -24.25 1.42
C GLU A 36 10.25 -23.56 1.01
N LYS A 37 11.18 -24.28 0.35
CA LYS A 37 12.40 -23.66 -0.19
C LYS A 37 12.07 -22.53 -1.15
N LEU A 38 11.12 -22.73 -2.06
CA LEU A 38 10.70 -21.69 -3.00
C LEU A 38 10.15 -20.46 -2.27
N ARG A 39 9.34 -20.64 -1.21
CA ARG A 39 8.86 -19.55 -0.36
C ARG A 39 10.01 -18.79 0.28
N ASP A 40 10.96 -19.51 0.87
CA ASP A 40 12.07 -18.89 1.61
C ASP A 40 13.01 -18.11 0.66
N TYR A 41 13.34 -18.67 -0.51
CA TYR A 41 14.10 -17.95 -1.54
C TYR A 41 13.33 -16.73 -2.06
N SER A 42 12.03 -16.87 -2.30
CA SER A 42 11.20 -15.75 -2.77
C SER A 42 11.12 -14.63 -1.73
N HIS A 43 10.99 -14.97 -0.45
CA HIS A 43 11.04 -14.00 0.65
C HIS A 43 12.42 -13.34 0.75
N GLY A 44 13.50 -14.12 0.70
CA GLY A 44 14.86 -13.59 0.77
C GLY A 44 15.15 -12.59 -0.35
N ILE A 45 14.79 -12.93 -1.59
CA ILE A 45 14.98 -12.05 -2.76
C ILE A 45 14.03 -10.84 -2.70
N GLY A 46 12.77 -11.06 -2.32
CA GLY A 46 11.77 -9.99 -2.22
C GLY A 46 12.13 -8.95 -1.16
N TYR A 47 12.26 -9.37 0.09
CA TYR A 47 12.54 -8.48 1.21
C TYR A 47 13.98 -7.97 1.23
N GLY A 48 14.94 -8.77 0.76
CA GLY A 48 16.36 -8.39 0.79
C GLY A 48 16.79 -7.50 -0.37
N PHE A 49 16.12 -7.58 -1.53
CA PHE A 49 16.56 -6.88 -2.75
C PHE A 49 15.45 -6.04 -3.39
N PHE A 50 14.34 -6.65 -3.82
CA PHE A 50 13.34 -5.95 -4.64
C PHE A 50 12.56 -4.87 -3.89
N ILE A 51 12.12 -5.15 -2.66
CA ILE A 51 11.34 -4.19 -1.87
C ILE A 51 12.17 -2.92 -1.56
N PRO A 52 13.41 -3.03 -1.03
CA PRO A 52 14.27 -1.85 -0.85
C PRO A 52 14.53 -1.09 -2.15
N LEU A 53 14.85 -1.77 -3.24
CA LEU A 53 15.15 -1.15 -4.53
C LEU A 53 13.94 -0.40 -5.11
N PHE A 54 12.73 -0.96 -4.97
CA PHE A 54 11.49 -0.27 -5.35
C PHE A 54 11.30 1.03 -4.57
N PHE A 55 11.47 1.00 -3.24
CA PHE A 55 11.32 2.22 -2.43
C PHE A 55 12.40 3.26 -2.70
N ILE A 56 13.63 2.83 -3.03
CA ILE A 56 14.69 3.75 -3.47
C ILE A 56 14.29 4.41 -4.79
N SER A 57 13.83 3.65 -5.79
CA SER A 57 13.39 4.20 -7.07
C SER A 57 12.28 5.24 -6.90
N VAL A 58 11.22 4.88 -6.15
CA VAL A 58 10.12 5.82 -5.86
C VAL A 58 10.62 7.08 -5.16
N GLY A 59 11.60 6.95 -4.25
CA GLY A 59 12.20 8.09 -3.56
C GLY A 59 13.12 8.95 -4.45
N LEU A 60 13.78 8.36 -5.45
CA LEU A 60 14.61 9.08 -6.43
C LEU A 60 13.76 9.85 -7.44
N ASP A 61 12.62 9.31 -7.83
CA ASP A 61 11.69 9.95 -8.76
C ASP A 61 10.89 11.08 -8.09
N PHE A 62 10.89 11.15 -6.75
CA PHE A 62 10.13 12.13 -5.99
C PHE A 62 10.78 13.52 -6.02
N ASP A 63 10.04 14.53 -6.51
CA ASP A 63 10.53 15.91 -6.57
C ASP A 63 9.89 16.84 -5.52
N PHE A 64 10.64 17.11 -4.44
CA PHE A 64 10.24 18.08 -3.42
C PHE A 64 10.09 19.52 -3.95
N ARG A 65 10.84 19.91 -4.99
CA ARG A 65 10.77 21.27 -5.55
C ARG A 65 9.47 21.49 -6.31
N SER A 66 9.04 20.50 -7.08
CA SER A 66 7.74 20.48 -7.78
C SER A 66 6.57 20.69 -6.81
N LEU A 67 6.64 20.12 -5.60
CA LEU A 67 5.63 20.31 -4.55
C LEU A 67 5.66 21.69 -3.89
N ALA A 68 6.85 22.22 -3.63
CA ALA A 68 7.03 23.50 -2.93
C ALA A 68 6.74 24.73 -3.81
N ALA A 69 6.86 24.60 -5.13
CA ALA A 69 6.67 25.69 -6.07
C ALA A 69 5.19 25.95 -6.44
N GLY A 70 4.29 25.00 -6.16
CA GLY A 70 2.89 25.05 -6.60
C GLY A 70 1.86 25.19 -5.47
N PRO A 71 0.58 25.48 -5.81
CA PRO A 71 -0.53 25.45 -4.85
C PRO A 71 -0.85 24.04 -4.33
N THR A 72 -0.15 23.02 -4.86
CA THR A 72 -0.30 21.60 -4.55
C THR A 72 -0.11 21.29 -3.06
N LEU A 73 0.67 22.10 -2.34
CA LEU A 73 0.91 21.94 -0.90
C LEU A 73 -0.39 22.02 -0.07
N VAL A 74 -1.36 22.82 -0.51
CA VAL A 74 -2.67 22.97 0.15
C VAL A 74 -3.52 21.70 0.03
N TRP A 75 -3.30 20.90 -1.01
CA TRP A 75 -4.05 19.66 -1.25
C TRP A 75 -3.59 18.51 -0.36
N ILE A 76 -2.36 18.54 0.15
CA ILE A 76 -1.80 17.50 1.03
C ILE A 76 -2.69 17.23 2.26
N PRO A 77 -3.03 18.23 3.12
CA PRO A 77 -3.87 17.97 4.28
C PRO A 77 -5.27 17.46 3.90
N ILE A 78 -5.84 17.97 2.80
CA ILE A 78 -7.14 17.55 2.29
C ILE A 78 -7.08 16.07 1.88
N PHE A 79 -6.06 15.66 1.13
CA PHE A 79 -5.89 14.26 0.71
C PHE A 79 -5.59 13.33 1.87
N ILE A 80 -4.85 13.77 2.90
CA ILE A 80 -4.68 12.99 4.12
C ILE A 80 -6.04 12.76 4.80
N CYS A 81 -6.84 13.81 4.97
CA CYS A 81 -8.16 13.70 5.57
C CYS A 81 -9.06 12.74 4.78
N VAL A 82 -9.09 12.85 3.46
CA VAL A 82 -9.86 11.96 2.59
C VAL A 82 -9.34 10.52 2.67
N ALA A 83 -8.02 10.30 2.62
CA ALA A 83 -7.41 8.99 2.69
C ALA A 83 -7.78 8.24 3.98
N PHE A 84 -7.80 8.94 5.12
CA PHE A 84 -8.28 8.37 6.37
C PHE A 84 -9.79 8.22 6.40
N ALA A 85 -10.57 9.21 5.95
CA ALA A 85 -12.03 9.18 5.99
C ALA A 85 -12.61 7.98 5.22
N VAL A 86 -12.08 7.68 4.03
CA VAL A 86 -12.52 6.54 3.20
C VAL A 86 -12.36 5.20 3.92
N LYS A 87 -11.45 5.08 4.89
CA LYS A 87 -11.20 3.84 5.66
C LYS A 87 -11.83 3.85 7.04
N LEU A 88 -11.87 5.01 7.69
CA LEU A 88 -12.46 5.18 9.01
C LEU A 88 -13.98 5.16 8.96
N ILE A 89 -14.60 5.78 7.96
CA ILE A 89 -16.07 5.80 7.85
C ILE A 89 -16.61 4.36 7.78
N PRO A 90 -16.14 3.47 6.88
CA PRO A 90 -16.58 2.08 6.85
C PRO A 90 -16.20 1.26 8.10
N SER A 91 -15.15 1.65 8.81
CA SER A 91 -14.75 0.94 10.02
C SER A 91 -15.70 1.23 11.19
N LEU A 92 -16.44 2.33 11.16
CA LEU A 92 -17.45 2.66 12.18
C LEU A 92 -18.60 1.65 12.21
N GLN A 93 -18.92 0.99 11.10
CA GLN A 93 -19.92 -0.09 11.05
C GLN A 93 -19.50 -1.27 11.94
N LEU A 94 -18.19 -1.49 12.11
CA LEU A 94 -17.65 -2.56 12.96
C LEU A 94 -17.67 -2.21 14.45
N VAL A 95 -18.02 -0.97 14.83
CA VAL A 95 -18.09 -0.53 16.23
C VAL A 95 -19.05 -1.39 17.04
N ARG A 96 -20.18 -1.79 16.44
CA ARG A 96 -21.20 -2.59 17.13
C ARG A 96 -20.71 -4.01 17.47
N GLN A 97 -19.73 -4.53 16.72
CA GLN A 97 -19.19 -5.88 16.90
C GLN A 97 -17.88 -5.90 17.72
N PHE A 98 -17.00 -4.93 17.50
CA PHE A 98 -15.64 -4.92 18.06
C PHE A 98 -15.38 -3.76 19.03
N GLY A 99 -16.35 -2.86 19.21
CA GLY A 99 -16.22 -1.66 20.02
C GLY A 99 -15.47 -0.53 19.32
N TRP A 100 -15.68 0.70 19.78
CA TRP A 100 -15.14 1.92 19.17
C TRP A 100 -13.62 1.90 18.97
N ARG A 101 -12.88 1.35 19.93
CA ARG A 101 -11.41 1.35 19.90
C ARG A 101 -10.84 0.45 18.82
N GLN A 102 -11.37 -0.78 18.70
CA GLN A 102 -10.88 -1.76 17.72
C GLN A 102 -11.34 -1.40 16.30
N ALA A 103 -12.55 -0.86 16.18
CA ALA A 103 -13.09 -0.37 14.92
C ALA A 103 -12.28 0.81 14.36
N LEU A 104 -11.93 1.80 15.21
CA LEU A 104 -11.09 2.93 14.79
C LEU A 104 -9.63 2.51 14.53
N SER A 105 -9.05 1.65 15.38
CA SER A 105 -7.67 1.19 15.17
C SER A 105 -7.55 0.38 13.87
N GLY A 106 -8.52 -0.48 13.58
CA GLY A 106 -8.58 -1.22 12.32
C GLY A 106 -8.68 -0.30 11.10
N GLY A 107 -9.54 0.71 11.15
CA GLY A 107 -9.67 1.72 10.10
C GLY A 107 -8.38 2.49 9.85
N CYS A 108 -7.66 2.90 10.91
CA CYS A 108 -6.34 3.51 10.80
C CYS A 108 -5.33 2.55 10.16
N LEU A 109 -5.24 1.30 10.62
CA LEU A 109 -4.30 0.32 10.07
C LEU A 109 -4.51 0.07 8.57
N LEU A 110 -5.78 0.05 8.13
CA LEU A 110 -6.14 -0.07 6.72
C LEU A 110 -5.71 1.12 5.86
N SER A 111 -5.29 2.24 6.43
CA SER A 111 -4.76 3.40 5.68
C SER A 111 -3.27 3.31 5.38
N ALA A 112 -2.56 2.31 5.93
CA ALA A 112 -1.14 2.08 5.66
C ALA A 112 -0.92 1.36 4.31
N ARG A 113 -1.00 2.10 3.20
CA ARG A 113 -0.61 1.59 1.87
C ARG A 113 0.28 2.59 1.16
N LEU A 114 1.55 2.23 0.99
CA LEU A 114 2.50 3.03 0.22
C LEU A 114 2.78 2.43 -1.16
N SER A 115 3.15 1.16 -1.22
CA SER A 115 3.66 0.52 -2.44
C SER A 115 2.71 0.62 -3.63
N LEU A 116 1.45 0.20 -3.45
CA LEU A 116 0.43 0.22 -4.51
C LEU A 116 0.13 1.64 -4.99
N ILE A 117 0.07 2.60 -4.06
CA ILE A 117 -0.25 4.00 -4.40
C ILE A 117 0.90 4.62 -5.20
N ALA A 118 2.15 4.35 -4.82
CA ALA A 118 3.32 4.83 -5.55
C ALA A 118 3.40 4.24 -6.96
N ALA A 119 3.16 2.93 -7.11
CA ALA A 119 3.14 2.29 -8.42
C ALA A 119 2.05 2.88 -9.33
N ALA A 120 0.82 3.01 -8.81
CA ALA A 120 -0.29 3.60 -9.55
C ALA A 120 -0.05 5.06 -9.94
N ALA A 121 0.57 5.86 -9.06
CA ALA A 121 0.92 7.24 -9.35
C ALA A 121 1.91 7.34 -10.51
N GLN A 122 2.95 6.50 -10.52
CA GLN A 122 3.94 6.46 -11.60
C GLN A 122 3.32 6.03 -12.93
N ILE A 123 2.48 4.99 -12.93
CA ILE A 123 1.73 4.57 -14.13
C ILE A 123 0.83 5.72 -14.60
N GLY A 124 0.15 6.40 -13.68
CA GLY A 124 -0.70 7.56 -13.96
C GLY A 124 0.03 8.68 -14.69
N VAL A 125 1.28 8.96 -14.33
CA VAL A 125 2.14 9.94 -15.03
C VAL A 125 2.52 9.42 -16.41
N GLN A 126 2.92 8.15 -16.53
CA GLN A 126 3.33 7.55 -17.81
C GLN A 126 2.22 7.58 -18.88
N ILE A 127 0.97 7.37 -18.47
CA ILE A 127 -0.19 7.43 -19.37
C ILE A 127 -0.78 8.86 -19.52
N GLY A 128 -0.18 9.86 -18.87
CA GLY A 128 -0.65 11.25 -18.90
C GLY A 128 -1.93 11.52 -18.12
N ALA A 129 -2.38 10.59 -17.27
CA ALA A 129 -3.56 10.76 -16.42
C ALA A 129 -3.30 11.63 -15.18
N LEU A 130 -2.07 11.62 -14.67
CA LEU A 130 -1.62 12.45 -13.56
C LEU A 130 -0.48 13.38 -14.01
N SER A 131 -0.48 14.62 -13.52
CA SER A 131 0.70 15.46 -13.58
C SER A 131 1.75 15.01 -12.56
N SER A 132 3.03 15.24 -12.84
CA SER A 132 4.13 14.88 -11.93
C SER A 132 3.93 15.45 -10.53
N SER A 133 3.52 16.72 -10.42
CA SER A 133 3.27 17.37 -9.12
C SER A 133 2.13 16.73 -8.32
N LEU A 134 1.08 16.22 -8.99
CA LEU A 134 -0.01 15.50 -8.32
C LEU A 134 0.42 14.09 -7.91
N ALA A 135 1.22 13.41 -8.72
CA ALA A 135 1.78 12.12 -8.38
C ALA A 135 2.68 12.21 -7.14
N ASP A 136 3.58 13.21 -7.09
CA ASP A 136 4.42 13.50 -5.92
C ASP A 136 3.56 13.78 -4.68
N CYS A 137 2.49 14.56 -4.83
CA CYS A 137 1.56 14.86 -3.74
C CYS A 137 0.90 13.58 -3.17
N VAL A 138 0.40 12.72 -4.05
CA VAL A 138 -0.26 11.45 -3.68
C VAL A 138 0.75 10.48 -3.03
N ILE A 139 1.97 10.40 -3.55
CA ILE A 139 3.06 9.61 -2.96
C ILE A 139 3.38 10.11 -1.55
N LEU A 140 3.54 11.43 -1.37
CA LEU A 140 3.83 12.03 -0.07
C LEU A 140 2.71 11.73 0.95
N VAL A 141 1.45 11.88 0.53
CA VAL A 141 0.29 11.54 1.36
C VAL A 141 0.36 10.07 1.77
N ALA A 142 0.64 9.16 0.83
CA ALA A 142 0.76 7.73 1.10
C ALA A 142 1.90 7.39 2.08
N VAL A 143 3.04 8.09 1.99
CA VAL A 143 4.15 7.96 2.95
C VAL A 143 3.70 8.39 4.34
N ILE A 144 3.11 9.59 4.45
CA ILE A 144 2.65 10.14 5.73
C ILE A 144 1.61 9.21 6.36
N THR A 145 0.58 8.80 5.61
CA THR A 145 -0.46 7.90 6.15
C THR A 145 0.12 6.56 6.54
N SER A 146 1.10 6.01 5.80
CA SER A 146 1.73 4.73 6.12
C SER A 146 2.65 4.76 7.32
N LEU A 147 3.25 5.91 7.64
CA LEU A 147 4.03 6.11 8.86
C LEU A 147 3.14 6.36 10.07
N VAL A 148 2.08 7.18 9.92
CA VAL A 148 1.18 7.55 11.02
C VAL A 148 0.28 6.37 11.43
N SER A 149 -0.23 5.61 10.47
CA SER A 149 -1.24 4.57 10.72
C SER A 149 -0.80 3.48 11.72
N PRO A 150 0.40 2.87 11.61
CA PRO A 150 0.87 1.89 12.59
C PRO A 150 1.03 2.48 13.99
N ILE A 151 1.53 3.71 14.10
CA ILE A 151 1.70 4.41 15.37
C ILE A 151 0.33 4.63 16.03
N THR A 152 -0.64 5.13 15.27
CA THR A 152 -2.01 5.33 15.74
C THR A 152 -2.67 4.00 16.12
N PHE A 153 -2.47 2.94 15.33
CA PHE A 153 -2.97 1.60 15.64
C PHE A 153 -2.42 1.08 16.97
N VAL A 154 -1.11 1.16 17.20
CA VAL A 154 -0.47 0.71 18.44
C VAL A 154 -0.99 1.51 19.63
N THR A 155 -1.13 2.83 19.49
CA THR A 155 -1.56 3.70 20.61
C THR A 155 -3.02 3.46 20.99
N LEU A 156 -3.90 3.23 20.01
CA LEU A 156 -5.32 2.93 20.23
C LEU A 156 -5.54 1.49 20.72
N SER A 157 -4.74 0.52 20.26
CA SER A 157 -4.88 -0.89 20.64
C SER A 157 -4.28 -1.21 22.01
N THR A 158 -3.16 -0.59 22.39
CA THR A 158 -2.50 -0.82 23.70
C THR A 158 -3.33 -0.31 24.88
N ARG A 159 -4.06 0.81 24.74
CA ARG A 159 -5.01 1.26 25.77
C ARG A 159 -6.21 0.32 26.00
N ALA A 160 -6.47 -0.63 25.10
CA ALA A 160 -7.57 -1.60 25.23
C ALA A 160 -7.22 -2.81 26.12
N LYS A 161 -5.93 -3.13 26.31
CA LYS A 161 -5.52 -4.20 27.26
C LYS A 161 -5.54 -3.76 28.73
N GLY A 162 -5.51 -2.45 29.01
CA GLY A 162 -5.51 -1.91 30.37
C GLY A 162 -6.86 -1.88 31.09
N SER A 163 -7.98 -2.21 30.44
CA SER A 163 -9.33 -2.17 31.03
C SER A 163 -9.98 -3.55 31.23
N LEU A 164 -9.20 -4.63 31.12
CA LEU A 164 -9.64 -6.01 31.34
C LEU A 164 -8.89 -6.68 32.51
N GLN A 165 -8.21 -5.90 33.35
CA GLN A 165 -7.49 -6.38 34.54
C GLN A 165 -7.91 -5.65 35.84
N SER A 166 -9.11 -5.07 35.89
CA SER A 166 -9.72 -4.56 37.13
C SER A 166 -11.05 -5.23 37.39
#